data_AF-A0AAN1HHR0-F1
#
_entry.id   AF-A0AAN1HHR0-F1
#
_cell.length_a   1.000
_cell.length_b   1.000
_cell.length_c   1.000
_cell.angle_alpha   90.00
_cell.angle_beta   90.00
_cell.angle_gamma   90.00
#
_symmetry.space_group_name_H-M   'P 1'
#
loop_
_entity.id
_entity.type
_entity.pdbx_description
1 polymer ?
#
loop_
_entity_poly.entity_id
_entity_poly.type
_entity_poly.pdbx_seq_one_letter_code
_entity_poly.pdbx_strand_id
1 'polypeptide(L)'
;MELWNRRRGFYRAGEEAALNHYVIDALSVPDRVEEGHEAVYRYRMEERLAHVTAPVLAVCAPRDHYSLPALEEFAAALGCETAVLSGGHVPAPEQLPGEFADVVNRRFFADVLPGRDGPLGTPGGAGAVGPLGVDTALVGGR
;
A
#
# COMPACT_ATOMS: atom_id res chain seq x y z
N MET A 1 20.75 -14.94 5.79
CA MET A 1 21.62 -13.77 5.53
C MET A 1 21.31 -13.10 4.19
N GLU A 2 21.09 -13.85 3.10
CA GLU A 2 20.81 -13.24 1.79
C GLU A 2 19.51 -12.41 1.76
N LEU A 3 18.38 -12.97 2.23
CA LEU A 3 17.08 -12.27 2.33
C LEU A 3 17.18 -10.96 3.12
N TRP A 4 17.94 -10.99 4.22
CA TRP A 4 18.24 -9.81 5.02
C TRP A 4 18.99 -8.75 4.22
N ASN A 5 20.06 -9.13 3.52
CA ASN A 5 20.91 -8.21 2.77
C ASN A 5 20.19 -7.55 1.59
N ARG A 6 19.24 -8.25 0.95
CA ARG A 6 18.45 -7.70 -0.17
C ARG A 6 17.65 -6.46 0.21
N ARG A 7 17.13 -6.42 1.44
CA ARG A 7 16.27 -5.33 1.92
C ARG A 7 16.94 -4.44 2.98
N ARG A 8 18.09 -4.85 3.53
CA ARG A 8 18.82 -4.07 4.54
C ARG A 8 19.10 -2.65 4.07
N GLY A 9 19.44 -2.44 2.79
CA GLY A 9 19.72 -1.10 2.26
C GLY A 9 18.58 -0.08 2.38
N PHE A 10 17.34 -0.51 2.65
CA PHE A 10 16.19 0.37 2.78
C PHE A 10 16.03 0.99 4.17
N TYR A 11 16.66 0.45 5.20
CA TYR A 11 16.45 0.87 6.59
C TYR A 11 17.71 1.50 7.18
N ARG A 12 17.60 2.42 8.14
CA ARG A 12 18.75 2.89 8.91
C ARG A 12 19.06 1.94 10.06
N ALA A 13 20.19 2.11 10.71
CA ALA A 13 20.53 1.35 11.92
C ALA A 13 19.51 1.70 13.02
N GLY A 14 18.86 0.69 13.60
CA GLY A 14 17.80 0.85 14.61
C GLY A 14 16.37 0.95 14.04
N GLU A 15 16.19 0.94 12.73
CA GLU A 15 14.88 1.01 12.05
C GLU A 15 14.48 -0.32 11.39
N GLU A 16 15.12 -1.44 11.74
CA GLU A 16 14.97 -2.74 11.07
C GLU A 16 13.80 -3.59 11.57
N ALA A 17 12.90 -3.05 12.40
CA ALA A 17 11.77 -3.82 12.94
C ALA A 17 10.91 -4.45 11.83
N ALA A 18 10.59 -3.68 10.79
CA ALA A 18 9.85 -4.20 9.63
C ALA A 18 10.66 -5.22 8.81
N LEU A 19 11.98 -5.02 8.71
CA LEU A 19 12.89 -6.00 8.07
C LEU A 19 12.93 -7.32 8.83
N ASN A 20 12.98 -7.28 10.16
CA ASN A 20 12.93 -8.45 11.02
C ASN A 20 11.63 -9.25 10.78
N HIS A 21 10.48 -8.57 10.78
CA HIS A 21 9.19 -9.21 10.52
C HIS A 21 9.15 -9.85 9.13
N TYR A 22 9.57 -9.13 8.09
CA TYR A 22 9.68 -9.70 6.74
C TYR A 22 10.54 -10.97 6.71
N VAL A 23 11.68 -10.97 7.40
CA VAL A 23 12.56 -12.14 7.42
C VAL A 23 11.94 -13.31 8.18
N ILE A 24 11.23 -13.06 9.29
CA ILE A 24 10.48 -14.09 10.00
C ILE A 24 9.41 -14.71 9.09
N ASP A 25 8.63 -13.87 8.40
CA ASP A 25 7.60 -14.33 7.47
C ASP A 25 8.20 -15.13 6.31
N ALA A 26 9.27 -14.65 5.69
CA ALA A 26 9.95 -15.34 4.59
C ALA A 26 10.51 -16.71 5.02
N LEU A 27 11.01 -16.82 6.25
CA LEU A 27 11.49 -18.09 6.81
C LEU A 27 10.36 -19.10 7.08
N SER A 28 9.11 -18.65 7.20
CA SER A 28 7.96 -19.56 7.30
C SER A 28 7.59 -20.22 5.96
N VAL A 29 8.05 -19.66 4.84
CA VAL A 29 7.76 -20.12 3.47
C VAL A 29 9.02 -20.15 2.58
N PRO A 30 10.10 -20.83 2.98
CA PRO A 30 11.43 -20.66 2.39
C PRO A 30 11.50 -20.97 0.88
N ASP A 31 10.71 -21.93 0.40
CA ASP A 31 10.70 -22.34 -1.02
C ASP A 31 9.75 -21.49 -1.89
N ARG A 32 9.04 -20.53 -1.28
CA ARG A 32 7.93 -19.79 -1.90
C ARG A 32 8.05 -18.27 -1.75
N VAL A 33 9.18 -17.78 -1.24
CA VAL A 33 9.40 -16.35 -0.92
C VAL A 33 9.17 -15.42 -2.12
N GLU A 34 9.47 -15.89 -3.33
CA GLU A 34 9.35 -15.10 -4.57
C GLU A 34 8.01 -15.27 -5.30
N GLU A 35 7.13 -16.19 -4.86
CA GLU A 35 5.84 -16.45 -5.54
C GLU A 35 5.00 -15.18 -5.71
N GLY A 36 5.04 -14.29 -4.71
CA GLY A 36 4.37 -12.99 -4.77
C GLY A 36 4.91 -12.09 -5.88
N HIS A 37 6.24 -11.98 -6.03
CA HIS A 37 6.83 -11.20 -7.11
C HIS A 37 6.51 -11.82 -8.47
N GLU A 38 6.61 -13.14 -8.61
CA GLU A 38 6.27 -13.83 -9.86
C GLU A 38 4.80 -13.63 -10.25
N ALA A 39 3.88 -13.67 -9.28
CA ALA A 39 2.46 -13.43 -9.53
C ALA A 39 2.22 -11.99 -10.02
N VAL A 40 2.85 -11.00 -9.41
CA VAL A 40 2.76 -9.59 -9.84
C VAL A 40 3.37 -9.40 -11.23
N TYR A 41 4.55 -9.97 -11.51
CA TYR A 41 5.20 -9.86 -12.81
C TYR A 41 4.41 -10.49 -13.96
N ARG A 42 3.66 -11.57 -13.70
CA ARG A 42 2.81 -12.21 -14.71
C ARG A 42 1.56 -11.39 -15.03
N TYR A 43 1.15 -10.48 -14.15
CA TYR A 43 -0.06 -9.69 -14.33
C TYR A 43 0.21 -8.45 -15.19
N ARG A 44 -0.30 -8.46 -16.42
CA ARG A 44 -0.20 -7.36 -17.39
C ARG A 44 -1.17 -6.23 -17.05
N MET A 45 -0.78 -5.37 -16.12
CA MET A 45 -1.64 -4.28 -15.63
C MET A 45 -1.95 -3.24 -16.72
N GLU A 46 -1.01 -2.98 -17.62
CA GLU A 46 -1.15 -2.01 -18.70
C GLU A 46 -2.34 -2.31 -19.64
N GLU A 47 -2.69 -3.59 -19.82
CA GLU A 47 -3.84 -4.02 -20.61
C GLU A 47 -5.18 -3.83 -19.85
N ARG A 48 -5.12 -3.61 -18.54
CA ARG A 48 -6.26 -3.59 -17.62
C ARG A 48 -6.55 -2.21 -17.04
N LEU A 49 -5.61 -1.27 -17.09
CA LEU A 49 -5.75 0.07 -16.50
C LEU A 49 -7.03 0.79 -16.97
N ALA A 50 -7.40 0.66 -18.24
CA ALA A 50 -8.60 1.27 -18.80
C ALA A 50 -9.93 0.80 -18.15
N HIS A 51 -9.92 -0.31 -17.42
CA HIS A 51 -11.11 -0.80 -16.70
C HIS A 51 -11.26 -0.19 -15.31
N VAL A 52 -10.24 0.51 -14.80
CA VAL A 52 -10.31 1.17 -13.49
C VAL A 52 -11.06 2.48 -13.63
N THR A 53 -12.33 2.47 -13.22
CA THR A 53 -13.22 3.66 -13.27
C THR A 53 -13.44 4.31 -11.91
N ALA A 54 -13.01 3.66 -10.82
CA ALA A 54 -13.06 4.22 -9.48
C ALA A 54 -12.02 5.34 -9.32
N PRO A 55 -12.25 6.33 -8.42
CA PRO A 55 -11.23 7.32 -8.07
C PRO A 55 -9.93 6.66 -7.59
N VAL A 56 -8.79 7.11 -8.12
CA VAL A 56 -7.46 6.56 -7.81
C VAL A 56 -6.56 7.65 -7.21
N LEU A 57 -5.64 7.24 -6.33
CA LEU A 57 -4.49 8.01 -5.89
C LEU A 57 -3.24 7.14 -6.06
N ALA A 58 -2.23 7.66 -6.75
CA ALA A 58 -0.92 7.03 -6.84
C ALA A 58 0.02 7.61 -5.77
N VAL A 59 0.42 6.79 -4.79
CA VAL A 59 1.32 7.21 -3.71
C VAL A 59 2.68 6.54 -3.90
N CYS A 60 3.77 7.29 -3.78
CA CYS A 60 5.13 6.76 -3.91
C CYS A 60 6.08 7.37 -2.86
N ALA A 61 7.13 6.64 -2.50
CA ALA A 61 8.25 7.19 -1.75
C ALA A 61 9.32 7.78 -2.70
N PRO A 62 10.07 8.82 -2.26
CA PRO A 62 11.07 9.49 -3.09
C PRO A 62 12.34 8.66 -3.31
N ARG A 63 12.55 7.56 -2.57
CA ARG A 63 13.69 6.64 -2.77
C ARG A 63 13.26 5.23 -3.20
N ASP A 64 12.03 5.09 -3.66
CA ASP A 64 11.59 3.89 -4.38
C ASP A 64 12.09 3.98 -5.82
N HIS A 65 13.23 3.35 -6.09
CA HIS A 65 13.83 3.35 -7.41
C HIS A 65 13.13 2.40 -8.41
N TYR A 66 12.14 1.62 -7.96
CA TYR A 66 11.32 0.79 -8.85
C TYR A 66 10.09 1.54 -9.33
N SER A 67 9.31 2.12 -8.41
CA SER A 67 8.01 2.69 -8.73
C SER A 67 8.06 4.17 -9.13
N LEU A 68 8.95 4.96 -8.51
CA LEU A 68 9.01 6.41 -8.74
C LEU A 68 9.24 6.79 -10.21
N PRO A 69 10.11 6.11 -10.99
CA PRO A 69 10.32 6.45 -12.40
C PRO A 69 9.06 6.32 -13.27
N ALA A 70 8.12 5.44 -12.90
CA ALA A 70 6.89 5.18 -13.65
C ALA A 70 5.67 5.92 -13.09
N LEU A 71 5.81 6.69 -12.00
CA LEU A 71 4.69 7.31 -11.29
C LEU A 71 3.88 8.25 -12.18
N GLU A 72 4.55 9.12 -12.94
CA GLU A 72 3.90 10.09 -13.82
C GLU A 72 3.15 9.39 -14.97
N GLU A 73 3.77 8.40 -15.60
CA GLU A 73 3.15 7.62 -16.69
C GLU A 73 1.91 6.86 -16.18
N PHE A 74 2.02 6.21 -15.02
CA PHE A 74 0.92 5.51 -14.38
C PHE A 74 -0.24 6.46 -14.05
N ALA A 75 0.07 7.62 -13.46
CA ALA A 75 -0.93 8.61 -13.10
C ALA A 75 -1.63 9.20 -14.34
N ALA A 76 -0.89 9.45 -15.42
CA ALA A 76 -1.45 9.92 -16.68
C ALA A 76 -2.39 8.87 -17.30
N ALA A 77 -2.01 7.58 -17.27
CA ALA A 77 -2.84 6.50 -17.80
C ALA A 77 -4.19 6.35 -17.08
N LEU A 78 -4.25 6.67 -15.78
CA LEU A 78 -5.46 6.63 -14.97
C LEU A 78 -6.15 7.99 -14.80
N GLY A 79 -5.53 9.08 -15.26
CA GLY A 79 -5.98 10.44 -14.97
C GLY A 79 -6.07 10.74 -13.47
N CYS A 80 -5.19 10.14 -12.66
CA CYS A 80 -5.27 10.20 -11.21
C CYS A 80 -4.27 11.18 -10.60
N GLU A 81 -4.53 11.59 -9.36
CA GLU A 81 -3.59 12.41 -8.59
C GLU A 81 -2.42 11.57 -8.07
N THR A 82 -1.28 12.24 -7.82
CA THR A 82 -0.08 11.64 -7.26
C THR A 82 0.28 12.27 -5.91
N ALA A 83 0.83 11.48 -5.00
CA ALA A 83 1.47 11.97 -3.79
C ALA A 83 2.84 11.31 -3.60
N VAL A 84 3.88 12.13 -3.48
CA VAL A 84 5.21 11.66 -3.09
C VAL A 84 5.40 11.96 -1.60
N LEU A 85 5.68 10.93 -0.82
CA LEU A 85 5.90 11.04 0.63
C LEU A 85 7.20 11.81 0.95
N SER A 86 7.33 12.28 2.18
CA SER A 86 8.51 13.01 2.68
C SER A 86 9.80 12.17 2.67
N GLY A 87 9.67 10.85 2.66
CA GLY A 87 10.77 9.90 2.70
C GLY A 87 10.34 8.47 2.41
N GLY A 88 11.17 7.52 2.83
CA GLY A 88 10.93 6.10 2.61
C GLY A 88 11.58 5.56 1.32
N HIS A 89 11.51 4.26 1.18
CA HIS A 89 11.95 3.41 0.07
C HIS A 89 10.75 2.54 -0.38
N VAL A 90 11.04 1.39 -0.98
CA VAL A 90 10.04 0.39 -1.40
C VAL A 90 8.99 0.04 -0.33
N PRO A 91 9.34 -0.16 0.96
CA PRO A 91 8.35 -0.43 2.01
C PRO A 91 7.84 0.87 2.66
N ALA A 92 7.37 1.80 1.85
CA ALA A 92 6.97 3.13 2.31
C ALA A 92 5.84 3.11 3.36
N PRO A 93 4.78 2.28 3.22
CA PRO A 93 3.72 2.20 4.24
C PRO A 93 4.25 1.76 5.61
N GLU A 94 5.26 0.89 5.66
CA GLU A 94 5.88 0.45 6.90
C GLU A 94 6.84 1.49 7.48
N GLN A 95 7.48 2.28 6.62
CA GLN A 95 8.47 3.28 7.03
C GLN A 95 7.85 4.62 7.45
N LEU A 96 6.73 5.00 6.85
CA LEU A 96 6.01 6.24 7.12
C LEU A 96 4.50 5.97 7.27
N PRO A 97 4.08 5.11 8.21
CA PRO A 97 2.69 4.67 8.32
C PRO A 97 1.72 5.83 8.57
N GLY A 98 2.12 6.81 9.39
CA GLY A 98 1.30 7.98 9.68
C GLY A 98 1.08 8.84 8.45
N GLU A 99 2.16 9.25 7.77
CA GLU A 99 2.06 10.08 6.58
C GLU A 99 1.34 9.37 5.43
N PHE A 100 1.63 8.09 5.21
CA PHE A 100 0.93 7.28 4.21
C PHE A 100 -0.57 7.25 4.47
N ALA A 101 -0.98 6.96 5.72
CA ALA A 101 -2.38 6.94 6.11
C ALA A 101 -3.03 8.32 5.96
N ASP A 102 -2.35 9.40 6.36
CA ASP A 102 -2.87 10.77 6.23
C ASP A 102 -3.09 11.17 4.76
N VAL A 103 -2.15 10.83 3.88
CA VAL A 103 -2.25 11.09 2.44
C VAL A 103 -3.46 10.37 1.84
N VAL A 104 -3.63 9.08 2.14
CA VAL A 104 -4.76 8.28 1.68
C VAL A 104 -6.07 8.82 2.26
N ASN A 105 -6.10 9.05 3.56
CA ASN A 105 -7.32 9.48 4.25
C ASN A 105 -7.77 10.85 3.77
N ARG A 106 -6.86 11.81 3.65
CA ARG A 106 -7.19 13.14 3.11
C ARG A 106 -7.83 13.01 1.73
N ARG A 107 -7.20 12.28 0.82
CA ARG A 107 -7.66 12.19 -0.57
C ARG A 107 -9.04 11.57 -0.72
N PHE A 108 -9.33 10.52 0.06
CA PHE A 108 -10.57 9.77 -0.10
C PHE A 108 -11.69 10.23 0.84
N PHE A 109 -11.38 10.67 2.05
CA PHE A 109 -12.36 10.93 3.11
C PHE A 109 -12.58 12.42 3.37
N ALA A 110 -11.56 13.26 3.21
CA ALA A 110 -11.65 14.69 3.47
C ALA A 110 -11.91 15.52 2.20
N ASP A 111 -11.29 15.14 1.07
CA ASP A 111 -11.46 15.83 -0.20
C ASP A 111 -12.75 15.41 -0.93
N VAL A 112 -13.26 16.29 -1.80
CA VAL A 112 -14.41 15.98 -2.66
C VAL A 112 -13.91 15.19 -3.87
N LEU A 113 -14.38 13.94 -4.02
CA LEU A 113 -14.04 13.10 -5.17
C LEU A 113 -14.74 13.58 -6.45
N PRO A 114 -14.16 13.34 -7.63
CA PRO A 114 -14.83 13.61 -8.91
C PRO A 114 -16.25 13.02 -8.95
N GLY A 115 -17.22 13.83 -9.37
CA GLY A 115 -18.63 13.44 -9.46
C GLY A 115 -19.40 13.44 -8.13
N ARG A 116 -18.85 14.02 -7.06
CA ARG A 116 -19.55 14.18 -5.77
C ARG A 116 -19.76 15.65 -5.40
N ASP A 117 -20.82 15.92 -4.65
CA ASP A 117 -21.13 17.25 -4.12
C ASP A 117 -20.47 17.51 -2.74
N GLY A 118 -19.81 16.51 -2.17
CA GLY A 118 -19.13 16.61 -0.87
C GLY A 118 -18.21 15.43 -0.56
N PRO A 119 -17.38 15.54 0.49
CA PRO A 119 -16.45 14.49 0.91
C PRO A 119 -17.14 13.18 1.28
N LEU A 120 -16.40 12.07 1.29
CA LEU A 120 -16.94 10.81 1.84
C LEU A 120 -17.20 10.90 3.35
N GLY A 121 -16.49 11.79 4.06
CA GLY A 121 -16.54 11.87 5.52
C GLY A 121 -15.75 10.73 6.15
N THR A 122 -16.08 10.33 7.37
CA THR A 122 -15.30 9.32 8.09
C THR A 122 -15.37 7.95 7.40
N PRO A 123 -14.24 7.19 7.28
CA PRO A 123 -14.24 5.81 6.77
C PRO A 123 -15.21 4.86 7.49
N GLY A 124 -15.67 5.24 8.68
CA GLY A 124 -16.53 4.45 9.53
C GLY A 124 -15.82 3.18 10.00
N GLY A 125 -16.62 2.23 10.46
CA GLY A 125 -16.18 0.89 10.82
C GLY A 125 -17.37 -0.06 10.83
N ALA A 126 -17.11 -1.36 10.98
CA ALA A 126 -18.16 -2.39 10.95
C ALA A 126 -19.13 -2.34 12.16
N GLY A 127 -18.92 -1.43 13.13
CA GLY A 127 -19.74 -1.35 14.35
C GLY A 127 -21.24 -1.18 14.10
N ALA A 128 -21.63 -0.47 13.02
CA ALA A 128 -23.04 -0.29 12.67
C ALA A 128 -23.71 -1.56 12.11
N VAL A 129 -22.92 -2.51 11.61
CA VAL A 129 -23.41 -3.78 11.04
C VAL A 129 -23.71 -4.81 12.14
N GLY A 130 -23.02 -4.71 13.28
CA GLY A 130 -23.13 -5.67 14.38
C GLY A 130 -22.52 -7.05 14.05
N PRO A 131 -22.66 -8.05 14.93
CA PRO A 131 -22.15 -9.40 14.69
C PRO A 131 -22.82 -10.06 13.48
N LEU A 132 -22.01 -10.61 12.57
CA LEU A 132 -22.47 -11.26 11.34
C LEU A 132 -22.70 -12.76 11.50
N GLY A 133 -22.35 -13.35 12.66
CA GLY A 133 -22.46 -14.78 12.93
C GLY A 133 -21.42 -15.64 12.19
N VAL A 134 -20.58 -15.02 11.36
CA VAL A 134 -19.41 -15.61 10.67
C VAL A 134 -18.12 -14.90 11.05
N ASP A 135 -18.15 -14.05 12.08
CA ASP A 135 -16.99 -13.29 12.54
C ASP A 135 -15.88 -14.25 13.00
N THR A 136 -14.64 -13.95 12.62
CA THR A 136 -13.48 -14.69 13.12
C THR A 136 -13.27 -14.37 14.60
N ALA A 137 -12.57 -15.26 15.33
CA ALA A 137 -12.34 -15.11 16.77
C ALA A 137 -11.70 -13.76 17.15
N LEU A 138 -10.90 -13.17 16.26
CA LEU A 138 -10.27 -11.85 16.45
C LEU A 138 -11.27 -10.68 16.37
N VAL A 139 -12.34 -10.84 15.59
CA VAL A 139 -13.35 -9.79 15.34
C VAL A 139 -14.52 -9.89 16.32
N GLY A 140 -14.94 -11.11 16.67
CA GLY A 140 -16.10 -11.35 17.54
C GLY A 140 -15.89 -11.08 19.04
N GLY A 141 -14.66 -10.77 19.47
CA GLY A 141 -14.31 -10.58 20.88
C GLY A 141 -14.33 -9.13 21.40
N ARG A 142 -15.00 -8.21 20.71
CA ARG A 142 -15.11 -6.80 21.12
C ARG A 142 -16.40 -6.50 21.88
#